data_AF-A0A1F9LM21-F1
#
_entry.id   AF-A0A1F9LM21-F1
#
_cell.length_a   1.000
_cell.length_b   1.000
_cell.length_c   1.000
_cell.angle_alpha   90.00
_cell.angle_beta   90.00
_cell.angle_gamma   90.00
#
_symmetry.space_group_name_H-M   'P 1'
#
loop_
_entity.id
_entity.type
_entity.pdbx_description
1 polymer ?
#
loop_
_entity_poly.entity_id
_entity_poly.type
_entity_poly.pdbx_seq_one_letter_code
_entity_poly.pdbx_strand_id
1 'polypeptide(L)'
;MKRALITLVGLPLLVGSLSCATPLSTREKGAGIGALGGAAAGGIIGSAVRHPAAGALIGGALGLGAGALIGDQLQGQEQKQQEQDRQIQQNQAELERQRKEVERLKKQSEY
;
A
#
# COMPACT_ATOMS: atom_id res chain seq x y z
N MET A 1 29.13 -1.00 -21.66
CA MET A 1 28.29 0.11 -22.16
C MET A 1 26.83 -0.28 -22.41
N LYS A 2 26.54 -1.35 -23.17
CA LYS A 2 25.14 -1.78 -23.45
C LYS A 2 24.29 -2.15 -22.22
N ARG A 3 24.91 -2.74 -21.19
CA ARG A 3 24.25 -3.11 -19.93
C ARG A 3 23.86 -1.89 -19.07
N ALA A 4 24.67 -0.83 -19.11
CA ALA A 4 24.40 0.42 -18.40
C ALA A 4 23.24 1.20 -19.05
N LEU A 5 23.14 1.17 -20.38
CA LEU A 5 22.02 1.76 -21.12
C LEU A 5 20.67 1.08 -20.82
N ILE A 6 20.65 -0.25 -20.69
CA ILE A 6 19.42 -1.00 -20.38
C ILE A 6 18.94 -0.70 -18.94
N THR A 7 19.87 -0.59 -17.97
CA THR A 7 19.54 -0.21 -16.59
C THR A 7 19.15 1.27 -16.44
N LEU A 8 19.78 2.17 -17.20
CA LEU A 8 19.54 3.62 -17.11
C LEU A 8 18.20 4.04 -17.74
N VAL A 9 17.73 3.30 -18.76
CA VAL A 9 16.47 3.59 -19.48
C VAL A 9 15.28 2.79 -18.92
N GLY A 10 15.50 1.57 -18.41
CA GLY A 10 14.43 0.74 -17.85
C GLY A 10 13.94 1.20 -16.46
N LEU A 11 14.84 1.75 -15.64
CA LEU A 11 14.54 2.20 -14.27
C LEU A 11 13.54 3.38 -14.20
N PRO A 12 13.65 4.45 -15.02
CA PRO A 12 12.68 5.55 -14.99
C PRO A 12 11.31 5.20 -15.60
N LEU A 13 11.23 4.28 -16.57
CA LEU A 13 9.95 3.85 -17.15
C LEU A 13 9.06 3.09 -16.15
N LEU A 14 9.65 2.39 -15.18
CA LEU A 14 8.95 1.68 -14.10
C LEU A 14 8.41 2.63 -13.01
N VAL A 15 9.02 3.81 -12.85
CA VAL A 15 8.60 4.81 -11.85
C VAL A 15 7.51 5.73 -12.42
N GLY A 16 7.53 6.00 -13.73
CA GLY A 16 6.56 6.90 -14.39
C GLY A 16 5.13 6.36 -14.48
N SER A 17 4.91 5.05 -14.34
CA SER A 17 3.57 4.43 -14.43
C SER A 17 2.77 4.44 -13.12
N LEU A 18 3.36 4.85 -11.99
CA LEU A 18 2.62 4.96 -10.71
C LEU A 18 1.75 6.21 -10.61
N SER A 19 1.86 7.16 -11.55
CA SER A 19 1.16 8.46 -11.45
C SER A 19 -0.27 8.45 -12.01
N CYS A 20 -0.76 7.33 -12.56
CA CYS A 20 -2.08 7.27 -13.23
C CYS A 20 -3.03 6.18 -12.70
N ALA A 21 -2.68 5.45 -11.63
CA ALA A 21 -3.52 4.35 -11.18
C ALA A 21 -4.55 4.80 -10.13
N THR A 22 -5.81 4.63 -10.50
CA THR A 22 -7.05 4.55 -9.71
C THR A 22 -6.88 3.89 -8.33
N PRO A 23 -7.84 4.01 -7.39
CA PRO A 23 -7.77 3.32 -6.09
C PRO A 23 -7.75 1.79 -6.29
N LEU A 24 -6.55 1.25 -6.49
CA LEU A 24 -6.26 -0.17 -6.58
C LEU A 24 -6.57 -0.80 -5.23
N SER A 25 -7.31 -1.91 -5.24
CA SER A 25 -7.61 -2.67 -4.03
C SER A 25 -6.30 -3.07 -3.32
N THR A 26 -6.32 -3.24 -2.00
CA THR A 26 -5.19 -3.73 -1.18
C THR A 26 -4.50 -4.94 -1.80
N ARG A 27 -5.28 -5.79 -2.47
CA ARG A 27 -4.82 -6.97 -3.18
C ARG A 27 -3.99 -6.63 -4.40
N GLU A 28 -4.42 -5.68 -5.21
CA GLU A 28 -3.68 -5.22 -6.40
C GLU A 28 -2.44 -4.43 -5.99
N LYS A 29 -2.53 -3.66 -4.91
CA LYS A 29 -1.39 -2.95 -4.32
C LYS A 29 -0.38 -3.93 -3.72
N GLY A 30 -0.83 -4.95 -3.00
CA GLY A 30 0.03 -5.97 -2.37
C GLY A 30 0.67 -6.92 -3.37
N ALA A 31 -0.12 -7.41 -4.35
CA ALA A 31 0.39 -8.21 -5.45
C ALA A 31 1.32 -7.38 -6.34
N GLY A 32 0.98 -6.13 -6.66
CA GLY A 32 1.82 -5.24 -7.46
C GLY A 32 3.14 -4.89 -6.79
N ILE A 33 3.13 -4.54 -5.50
CA ILE A 33 4.35 -4.26 -4.73
C ILE A 33 5.20 -5.53 -4.57
N GLY A 34 4.57 -6.68 -4.28
CA GLY A 34 5.26 -7.96 -4.18
C GLY A 34 5.91 -8.38 -5.51
N ALA A 35 5.18 -8.25 -6.62
CA ALA A 35 5.65 -8.52 -7.97
C ALA A 35 6.85 -7.65 -8.34
N LEU A 36 6.70 -6.34 -8.19
CA LEU A 36 7.70 -5.37 -8.61
C LEU A 36 8.92 -5.42 -7.69
N GLY A 37 8.71 -5.53 -6.38
CA GLY A 37 9.79 -5.70 -5.40
C GLY A 37 10.54 -7.02 -5.58
N GLY A 38 9.83 -8.12 -5.78
CA GLY A 38 10.40 -9.44 -6.04
C GLY A 38 11.14 -9.51 -7.37
N ALA A 39 10.60 -8.93 -8.44
CA ALA A 39 11.25 -8.87 -9.74
C ALA A 39 12.50 -7.98 -9.73
N ALA A 40 12.46 -6.86 -9.01
CA ALA A 40 13.62 -5.99 -8.83
C ALA A 40 14.74 -6.70 -8.06
N ALA A 41 14.42 -7.27 -6.89
CA ALA A 41 15.39 -8.02 -6.08
C ALA A 41 15.94 -9.25 -6.82
N GLY A 42 15.06 -10.02 -7.45
CA GLY A 42 15.41 -11.18 -8.26
C GLY A 42 16.24 -10.82 -9.49
N GLY A 43 15.97 -9.68 -10.13
CA GLY A 43 16.76 -9.17 -11.25
C GLY A 43 18.18 -8.76 -10.84
N ILE A 44 18.32 -8.14 -9.67
CA ILE A 44 19.63 -7.78 -9.08
C ILE A 44 20.41 -9.06 -8.77
N ILE A 45 19.82 -10.02 -8.06
CA ILE A 45 20.48 -11.30 -7.71
C ILE A 45 20.80 -12.11 -8.97
N GLY A 46 19.86 -12.19 -9.92
CA GLY A 46 20.05 -12.84 -11.21
C GLY A 46 21.18 -12.22 -12.02
N SER A 47 21.38 -10.90 -11.90
CA SER A 47 22.48 -10.21 -12.59
C SER A 47 23.86 -10.66 -12.10
N ALA A 48 23.99 -11.02 -10.82
CA ALA A 48 25.25 -11.53 -10.24
C ALA A 48 25.65 -12.89 -10.83
N VAL A 49 24.66 -13.73 -11.16
CA VAL A 49 24.84 -15.03 -11.83
C VAL A 49 24.69 -14.94 -13.37
N ARG A 50 24.76 -13.73 -13.95
CA ARG A 50 24.63 -13.44 -15.39
C ARG A 50 23.27 -13.76 -16.04
N HIS A 51 22.24 -14.04 -15.26
CA HIS A 51 20.86 -14.29 -15.69
C HIS A 51 19.85 -13.31 -15.05
N PRO A 52 19.91 -12.01 -15.37
CA PRO A 52 19.03 -11.00 -14.77
C PRO A 52 17.56 -11.20 -15.15
N ALA A 53 17.27 -11.61 -16.38
CA ALA A 53 15.90 -11.86 -16.83
C ALA A 53 15.26 -13.08 -16.11
N ALA A 54 16.02 -14.17 -15.96
CA ALA A 54 15.53 -15.34 -15.23
C ALA A 54 15.35 -15.03 -13.73
N GLY A 55 16.29 -14.29 -13.13
CA GLY A 55 16.17 -13.86 -11.74
C GLY A 55 14.97 -12.94 -11.51
N ALA A 56 14.72 -11.99 -12.42
CA ALA A 56 13.56 -11.10 -12.34
C ALA A 56 12.23 -11.84 -12.53
N LEU A 57 12.16 -12.82 -13.43
CA LEU A 57 10.97 -13.65 -13.61
C LEU A 57 10.68 -14.52 -12.39
N ILE A 58 11.70 -15.18 -11.84
CA ILE A 58 11.55 -16.03 -10.65
C ILE A 58 11.20 -15.18 -9.43
N GLY A 59 11.93 -14.08 -9.20
CA GLY A 59 11.65 -13.17 -8.10
C GLY A 59 10.29 -12.48 -8.23
N GLY A 60 9.89 -12.12 -9.45
CA GLY A 60 8.58 -11.54 -9.73
C GLY A 60 7.43 -12.52 -9.55
N ALA A 61 7.59 -13.77 -9.99
CA ALA A 61 6.59 -14.82 -9.79
C ALA A 61 6.43 -15.19 -8.31
N LEU A 62 7.54 -15.34 -7.59
CA LEU A 62 7.52 -15.59 -6.14
C LEU A 62 6.96 -14.39 -5.38
N GLY A 63 7.34 -13.17 -5.75
CA GLY A 63 6.84 -11.93 -5.17
C GLY A 63 5.34 -11.70 -5.44
N LEU A 64 4.84 -12.05 -6.63
CA LEU A 64 3.41 -12.08 -6.93
C LEU A 64 2.67 -13.10 -6.07
N GLY A 65 3.18 -14.33 -6.00
CA GLY A 65 2.56 -15.40 -5.21
C GLY A 65 2.47 -15.03 -3.73
N ALA A 66 3.58 -14.55 -3.16
CA ALA A 66 3.63 -14.10 -1.77
C ALA A 66 2.76 -12.86 -1.53
N GLY A 67 2.82 -11.86 -2.42
CA GLY A 67 2.02 -10.63 -2.33
C GLY A 67 0.52 -10.88 -2.47
N ALA A 68 0.11 -11.83 -3.31
CA ALA A 68 -1.29 -12.22 -3.47
C ALA A 68 -1.86 -12.94 -2.23
N LEU A 69 -1.05 -13.79 -1.59
CA LEU A 69 -1.43 -14.48 -0.35
C LEU A 69 -1.55 -13.52 0.83
N ILE A 70 -0.60 -12.60 0.97
CA ILE A 70 -0.59 -11.60 2.05
C ILE A 70 -1.68 -10.54 1.83
N GLY A 71 -1.92 -10.15 0.57
CA GLY A 71 -2.95 -9.19 0.20
C GLY A 71 -4.37 -9.63 0.55
N ASP A 72 -4.66 -10.92 0.51
CA ASP A 72 -5.98 -11.47 0.87
C ASP A 72 -6.31 -11.27 2.36
N GLN A 73 -5.31 -11.39 3.24
CA GLN A 73 -5.48 -11.11 4.68
C GLN A 73 -5.64 -9.61 4.97
N LEU A 74 -4.87 -8.76 4.30
CA LEU A 74 -4.94 -7.31 4.47
C LEU A 74 -6.30 -6.75 4.04
N GLN A 75 -6.91 -7.32 2.99
CA GLN A 75 -8.21 -6.88 2.49
C GLN A 75 -9.34 -7.09 3.52
N GLY A 76 -9.28 -8.18 4.31
CA GLY A 76 -10.22 -8.41 5.41
C GLY A 76 -10.00 -7.46 6.60
N GLN A 77 -8.77 -6.98 6.79
CA GLN A 77 -8.46 -6.02 7.85
C GLN A 77 -8.88 -4.60 7.47
N GLU A 78 -8.70 -4.21 6.20
CA GLU A 78 -9.14 -2.90 5.70
C GLU A 78 -10.66 -2.74 5.78
N GLN A 79 -11.44 -3.77 5.46
CA GLN A 79 -12.90 -3.69 5.60
C GLN A 79 -13.30 -3.44 7.06
N LYS A 80 -12.68 -4.14 8.00
CA LYS A 80 -12.93 -3.93 9.44
C LYS A 80 -12.50 -2.54 9.90
N GLN A 81 -11.36 -2.04 9.42
CA GLN A 81 -10.93 -0.67 9.70
C GLN A 81 -11.90 0.37 9.13
N GLN A 82 -12.39 0.17 7.91
CA GLN A 82 -13.35 1.08 7.29
C GLN A 82 -14.68 1.14 8.06
N GLU A 83 -15.17 -0.01 8.53
CA GLU A 83 -16.36 -0.07 9.39
C GLU A 83 -16.12 0.59 10.75
N GLN A 84 -14.94 0.39 11.33
CA GLN A 84 -14.56 0.96 12.62
C GLN A 84 -14.39 2.49 12.53
N ASP A 85 -13.78 3.00 11.46
CA ASP A 85 -13.65 4.43 11.19
C ASP A 85 -15.01 5.11 11.03
N ARG A 86 -15.97 4.44 10.35
CA ARG A 86 -17.35 4.94 10.26
C ARG A 86 -18.00 5.05 11.64
N GLN A 87 -17.84 4.04 12.49
CA GLN A 87 -18.37 4.07 13.86
C GLN A 87 -17.71 5.16 14.70
N ILE A 88 -16.39 5.34 14.58
CA ILE A 88 -15.66 6.40 15.29
C ILE A 88 -16.14 7.78 14.84
N GLN A 89 -16.33 8.01 13.54
CA GLN A 89 -16.84 9.28 13.02
C GLN A 89 -18.26 9.60 13.51
N GLN A 90 -19.13 8.59 13.59
CA GLN A 90 -20.47 8.76 14.15
C GLN A 90 -20.42 9.13 15.64
N ASN A 91 -19.60 8.42 16.42
CA ASN A 91 -19.44 8.69 17.86
C ASN A 91 -18.80 10.05 18.14
N GLN A 92 -17.88 10.52 17.30
CA GLN A 92 -17.25 11.84 17.46
C GLN A 92 -18.28 12.98 17.38
N ALA A 93 -19.26 12.87 16.49
CA ALA A 93 -20.33 13.87 16.37
C ALA A 93 -21.22 13.92 17.62
N GLU A 94 -21.33 12.81 18.36
CA GLU A 94 -22.11 12.73 19.60
C GLU A 94 -21.32 13.28 20.80
N LEU A 95 -20.03 12.94 20.89
CA LEU A 95 -19.09 13.49 21.88
C LEU A 95 -18.97 15.02 21.78
N GLU A 96 -18.94 15.59 20.58
CA GLU A 96 -18.92 17.03 20.40
C GLU A 96 -20.20 17.71 20.91
N ARG A 97 -21.36 17.08 20.73
CA ARG A 97 -22.64 17.59 21.27
C ARG A 97 -22.61 17.57 22.79
N GLN A 98 -22.20 16.44 23.39
CA GLN A 98 -22.08 16.33 24.84
C GLN A 98 -21.08 17.34 25.41
N ARG A 99 -19.93 17.54 24.76
CA ARG A 99 -18.95 18.55 25.20
C ARG A 99 -19.53 19.96 25.19
N LYS A 100 -20.30 20.33 24.16
CA LYS A 100 -20.96 21.64 24.10
C LYS A 100 -22.00 21.81 25.22
N GLU A 101 -22.71 20.75 25.57
CA GLU A 101 -23.67 20.76 26.69
C GLU A 101 -22.98 20.92 28.05
N VAL A 102 -21.92 20.14 28.29
CA VAL A 102 -21.12 20.25 29.51
C VAL A 102 -20.48 21.63 29.64
N GLU A 103 -19.99 22.21 28.54
CA GLU A 103 -19.42 23.55 28.56
C GLU A 103 -20.48 24.63 28.83
N ARG A 104 -21.70 24.47 28.31
CA ARG A 104 -22.83 25.37 28.63
C ARG A 104 -23.22 25.27 30.10
N LEU A 105 -23.35 24.06 30.64
CA LEU A 105 -23.64 23.84 32.05
C LEU A 105 -22.55 24.43 32.96
N LYS A 106 -21.27 24.27 32.58
CA LYS A 106 -20.15 24.90 33.28
C LYS A 106 -20.25 26.41 33.27
N LYS A 107 -20.50 27.04 32.12
CA LYS A 107 -20.67 28.50 32.02
C LYS A 107 -21.84 28.99 32.85
N GLN A 108 -22.96 28.25 32.89
CA GLN A 108 -24.12 28.60 33.70
C GLN A 108 -23.87 28.41 35.21
N SER A 109 -22.99 27.48 35.59
CA SER A 109 -22.55 27.26 36.97
C SER A 109 -21.52 28.31 37.46
N GLU A 110 -20.84 29.03 36.56
CA GLU A 110 -19.82 30.04 36.91
C GLU A 110 -20.40 31.47 37.07
N TYR A 111 -21.70 31.65 36.86
CA TYR A 111 -22.43 32.89 37.18
C TYR A 111 -23.30 32.69 38.43
#